data_AF-A0A960AUS0-F1
#
_entry.id   AF-A0A960AUS0-F1
#
_cell.length_a   1.000
_cell.length_b   1.000
_cell.length_c   1.000
_cell.angle_alpha   90.00
_cell.angle_beta   90.00
_cell.angle_gamma   90.00
#
_symmetry.space_group_name_H-M   'P 1'
#
loop_
_entity.id
_entity.type
_entity.pdbx_description
1 polymer ?
#
loop_
_entity_poly.entity_id
_entity_poly.type
_entity_poly.pdbx_seq_one_letter_code
_entity_poly.pdbx_strand_id
1 'polypeptide(L)'
;ARERAASAPVDRISALAAKHADGAMLLDIPADSSHPEPIVLDLVGVGREPVTWGQVLIDVGAGAKATVVLRFSGAAQYAGNLSVVVGDNASLELVSVQNWSDDSVHAGHFATRIGRDARLRSVLVTLGGEAVRLVQTVDYDGPGGDADIRGLFFADAGQRFEHRSFVDHSQPHCRSNVVFKGALQGERARSVWVGDVLIRANAVGTQTYEINRNLLLDDGPRADSVPNLEILTGDVAGAGHASATGRFDEEQVFYLRSRGISEEEARRLVVLGFFADVLDGIDVPMIRAEVMRAVEAELGYRREVQ
;
A
#
# COMPACT_ATOMS: atom_id res chain seq x y z
N ALA A 1 22.46 5.44 -6.51
CA ALA A 1 21.22 5.45 -5.70
C ALA A 1 20.52 6.80 -5.74
N ARG A 2 21.11 7.87 -5.17
CA ARG A 2 20.47 9.21 -5.15
C ARG A 2 20.06 9.75 -6.52
N GLU A 3 20.89 9.56 -7.54
CA GLU A 3 20.60 10.01 -8.92
C GLU A 3 19.48 9.22 -9.60
N ARG A 4 19.24 7.97 -9.18
CA ARG A 4 18.18 7.09 -9.70
C ARG A 4 16.91 7.15 -8.87
N ALA A 5 16.91 7.90 -7.76
CA ALA A 5 15.75 7.97 -6.88
C ALA A 5 14.58 8.72 -7.56
N ALA A 6 13.37 8.21 -7.36
CA ALA A 6 12.12 8.76 -7.85
C ALA A 6 11.79 10.09 -7.15
N SER A 7 12.13 10.24 -5.87
CA SER A 7 12.06 11.51 -5.16
C SER A 7 13.08 11.56 -4.02
N ALA A 8 13.29 12.76 -3.47
CA ALA A 8 14.08 12.92 -2.26
C ALA A 8 13.33 12.38 -1.02
N PRO A 9 14.03 11.99 0.05
CA PRO A 9 13.39 11.60 1.30
C PRO A 9 12.45 12.69 1.83
N VAL A 10 11.24 12.31 2.21
CA VAL A 10 10.18 13.25 2.63
C VAL A 10 10.05 13.39 4.14
N ASP A 11 10.75 12.58 4.92
CA ASP A 11 10.76 12.66 6.37
C ASP A 11 12.11 12.28 6.98
N ARG A 12 12.21 12.40 8.31
CA ARG A 12 13.44 12.10 9.04
C ARG A 12 13.87 10.64 8.88
N ILE A 13 12.94 9.69 8.82
CA ILE A 13 13.28 8.26 8.81
C ILE A 13 13.80 7.86 7.45
N SER A 14 13.14 8.28 6.37
CA SER A 14 13.60 8.08 5.00
C SER A 14 14.95 8.77 4.73
N ALA A 15 15.19 9.94 5.33
CA ALA A 15 16.49 10.61 5.25
C ALA A 15 17.59 9.84 5.99
N LEU A 16 17.29 9.27 7.15
CA LEU A 16 18.20 8.39 7.88
C LEU A 16 18.48 7.09 7.11
N ALA A 17 17.46 6.47 6.52
CA ALA A 17 17.63 5.29 5.67
C ALA A 17 18.56 5.57 4.49
N ALA A 18 18.37 6.69 3.78
CA ALA A 18 19.24 7.10 2.68
C ALA A 18 20.68 7.42 3.12
N LYS A 19 20.88 7.81 4.39
CA LYS A 19 22.19 8.13 4.96
C LYS A 19 22.94 6.90 5.46
N HIS A 20 22.22 5.96 6.07
CA HIS A 20 22.80 4.83 6.81
C HIS A 20 22.77 3.51 6.05
N ALA A 21 22.10 3.42 4.91
CA ALA A 21 22.18 2.24 4.08
C ALA A 21 23.59 2.02 3.52
N ASP A 22 24.12 0.81 3.68
CA ASP A 22 25.45 0.40 3.22
C ASP A 22 25.50 0.09 1.71
N GLY A 23 24.38 0.24 1.01
CA GLY A 23 24.24 -0.02 -0.41
C GLY A 23 22.80 0.15 -0.88
N ALA A 24 22.55 -0.18 -2.14
CA ALA A 24 21.21 -0.25 -2.70
C ALA A 24 21.07 -1.47 -3.59
N MET A 25 19.93 -2.15 -3.51
CA MET A 25 19.52 -3.15 -4.49
C MET A 25 18.90 -2.43 -5.69
N LEU A 26 19.37 -2.75 -6.90
CA LEU A 26 18.80 -2.24 -8.14
C LEU A 26 18.17 -3.40 -8.92
N LEU A 27 16.88 -3.30 -9.19
CA LEU A 27 16.19 -4.08 -10.20
C LEU A 27 16.03 -3.21 -11.45
N ASP A 28 16.83 -3.50 -12.48
CA ASP A 28 16.81 -2.79 -13.76
C ASP A 28 16.05 -3.65 -14.78
N ILE A 29 14.91 -3.15 -15.25
CA ILE A 29 14.05 -3.81 -16.25
C ILE A 29 14.28 -3.07 -17.58
N PRO A 30 14.91 -3.71 -18.58
CA PRO A 30 15.28 -3.04 -19.82
C PRO A 30 14.08 -2.47 -20.59
N ALA A 31 14.32 -1.41 -21.36
CA ALA A 31 13.30 -0.85 -22.26
C ALA A 31 12.78 -1.90 -23.26
N ASP A 32 11.51 -1.78 -23.62
CA ASP A 32 10.78 -2.64 -24.57
C ASP A 32 10.78 -4.14 -24.20
N SER A 33 11.13 -4.49 -22.95
CA SER A 33 11.09 -5.87 -22.47
C SER A 33 9.69 -6.25 -21.96
N SER A 34 9.40 -7.55 -21.97
CA SER A 34 8.18 -8.09 -21.35
C SER A 34 8.53 -9.27 -20.47
N HIS A 35 8.16 -9.17 -19.19
CA HIS A 35 8.37 -10.17 -18.16
C HIS A 35 7.00 -10.73 -17.73
N PRO A 36 6.55 -11.86 -18.31
CA PRO A 36 5.24 -12.43 -18.02
C PRO A 36 5.17 -13.11 -16.65
N GLU A 37 6.32 -13.54 -16.11
CA GLU A 37 6.42 -14.10 -14.77
C GLU A 37 6.76 -13.00 -13.76
N PRO A 38 6.19 -13.04 -12.54
CA PRO A 38 6.46 -12.04 -11.52
C PRO A 38 7.90 -12.16 -11.00
N ILE A 39 8.57 -11.02 -10.84
CA ILE A 39 9.88 -10.91 -10.20
C ILE A 39 9.64 -10.76 -8.70
N VAL A 40 10.00 -11.78 -7.91
CA VAL A 40 9.78 -11.79 -6.46
C VAL A 40 11.07 -11.45 -5.72
N LEU A 41 11.03 -10.43 -4.86
CA LEU A 41 12.11 -10.03 -3.98
C LEU A 41 11.73 -10.32 -2.53
N ASP A 42 12.44 -11.26 -1.92
CA ASP A 42 12.27 -11.63 -0.52
C ASP A 42 13.21 -10.83 0.39
N LEU A 43 12.61 -10.02 1.26
CA LEU A 43 13.26 -9.12 2.21
C LEU A 43 13.05 -9.68 3.62
N VAL A 44 13.91 -10.62 4.00
CA VAL A 44 13.77 -11.40 5.23
C VAL A 44 14.57 -10.77 6.37
N GLY A 45 13.88 -10.42 7.45
CA GLY A 45 14.46 -9.98 8.71
C GLY A 45 14.95 -11.16 9.54
N VAL A 46 16.20 -11.08 10.00
CA VAL A 46 16.86 -12.13 10.81
C VAL A 46 17.05 -11.73 12.27
N GLY A 47 16.50 -10.58 12.69
CA GLY A 47 16.68 -10.02 14.02
C GLY A 47 16.28 -8.56 14.11
N ARG A 48 16.02 -8.08 15.33
CA ARG A 48 15.55 -6.71 15.59
C ARG A 48 16.68 -5.72 15.86
N GLU A 49 17.90 -6.18 16.05
CA GLU A 49 19.06 -5.32 16.28
C GLU A 49 20.28 -5.80 15.48
N PRO A 50 21.10 -4.85 14.95
CA PRO A 50 20.84 -3.41 14.89
C PRO A 50 19.69 -3.06 13.91
N VAL A 51 19.30 -1.78 13.83
CA VAL A 51 18.36 -1.32 12.80
C VAL A 51 18.91 -1.63 11.42
N THR A 52 18.08 -2.22 10.56
CA THR A 52 18.40 -2.47 9.16
C THR A 52 17.94 -1.29 8.31
N TRP A 53 18.87 -0.69 7.56
CA TRP A 53 18.61 0.44 6.67
C TRP A 53 18.56 -0.03 5.22
N GLY A 54 17.38 -0.08 4.63
CA GLY A 54 17.18 -0.58 3.27
C GLY A 54 17.15 0.51 2.21
N GLN A 55 17.67 0.20 1.02
CA GLN A 55 17.46 0.98 -0.21
C GLN A 55 17.20 0.02 -1.37
N VAL A 56 16.00 0.10 -1.95
CA VAL A 56 15.62 -0.67 -3.15
C VAL A 56 15.26 0.32 -4.25
N LEU A 57 15.80 0.09 -5.44
CA LEU A 57 15.56 0.86 -6.65
C LEU A 57 14.97 -0.09 -7.69
N ILE A 58 13.85 0.29 -8.30
CA ILE A 58 13.22 -0.43 -9.40
C ILE A 58 13.15 0.54 -10.57
N ASP A 59 13.96 0.30 -11.59
CA ASP A 59 13.97 1.09 -12.82
C ASP A 59 13.27 0.27 -13.91
N VAL A 60 12.15 0.77 -14.40
CA VAL A 60 11.37 0.15 -15.47
C VAL A 60 11.57 0.97 -16.74
N GLY A 61 12.30 0.42 -17.71
CA GLY A 61 12.60 1.06 -18.97
C GLY A 61 11.34 1.39 -19.78
N ALA A 62 11.44 2.38 -20.67
CA ALA A 62 10.34 2.78 -21.54
C ALA A 62 9.74 1.58 -22.30
N GLY A 63 8.41 1.53 -22.42
CA GLY A 63 7.70 0.44 -23.10
C GLY A 63 7.72 -0.92 -22.39
N ALA A 64 8.47 -1.07 -21.29
CA ALA A 64 8.62 -2.34 -20.61
C ALA A 64 7.36 -2.74 -19.84
N LYS A 65 7.16 -4.05 -19.66
CA LYS A 65 6.04 -4.61 -18.90
C LYS A 65 6.54 -5.65 -17.90
N ALA A 66 6.22 -5.47 -16.63
CA ALA A 66 6.60 -6.40 -15.58
C ALA A 66 5.64 -6.37 -14.39
N THR A 67 5.62 -7.47 -13.65
CA THR A 67 5.05 -7.55 -12.31
C THR A 67 6.19 -7.78 -11.31
N VAL A 68 6.28 -6.96 -10.27
CA VAL A 68 7.28 -7.06 -9.21
C VAL A 68 6.57 -7.26 -7.87
N VAL A 69 7.04 -8.23 -7.09
CA VAL A 69 6.52 -8.53 -5.76
C VAL A 69 7.62 -8.32 -4.73
N LEU A 70 7.36 -7.50 -3.71
CA LEU A 70 8.24 -7.32 -2.55
C LEU A 70 7.60 -8.02 -1.34
N ARG A 71 8.24 -9.05 -0.81
CA ARG A 71 7.78 -9.74 0.40
C ARG A 71 8.68 -9.43 1.58
N PHE A 72 8.12 -8.86 2.62
CA PHE A 72 8.82 -8.59 3.86
C PHE A 72 8.34 -9.57 4.93
N SER A 73 9.27 -10.29 5.56
CA SER A 73 8.94 -11.32 6.55
C SER A 73 10.03 -11.51 7.62
N GLY A 74 9.69 -12.19 8.71
CA GLY A 74 10.62 -12.42 9.82
C GLY A 74 10.66 -11.27 10.82
N ALA A 75 11.67 -11.26 11.69
CA ALA A 75 11.80 -10.26 12.76
C ALA A 75 12.76 -9.14 12.32
N ALA A 76 12.32 -7.87 12.41
CA ALA A 76 13.14 -6.73 12.01
C ALA A 76 12.82 -5.43 12.76
N GLN A 77 13.85 -4.61 13.00
CA GLN A 77 13.67 -3.15 13.05
C GLN A 77 14.20 -2.60 11.73
N TYR A 78 13.29 -2.23 10.83
CA TYR A 78 13.61 -1.89 9.46
C TYR A 78 13.17 -0.47 9.11
N ALA A 79 14.10 0.29 8.53
CA ALA A 79 13.81 1.58 7.93
C ALA A 79 14.32 1.58 6.48
N GLY A 80 13.43 1.74 5.51
CA GLY A 80 13.77 1.51 4.10
C GLY A 80 13.20 2.54 3.15
N ASN A 81 13.95 2.84 2.09
CA ASN A 81 13.39 3.55 0.94
C ASN A 81 13.22 2.58 -0.23
N LEU A 82 12.05 2.61 -0.84
CA LEU A 82 11.79 2.03 -2.15
C LEU A 82 11.63 3.19 -3.13
N SER A 83 12.39 3.16 -4.22
CA SER A 83 12.28 4.10 -5.32
C SER A 83 11.90 3.35 -6.58
N VAL A 84 10.84 3.78 -7.25
CA VAL A 84 10.32 3.16 -8.46
C VAL A 84 10.25 4.20 -9.56
N VAL A 85 10.93 3.97 -10.68
CA VAL A 85 10.84 4.81 -11.87
C VAL A 85 10.17 3.99 -12.96
N VAL A 86 8.99 4.44 -13.41
CA VAL A 86 8.25 3.81 -14.50
C VAL A 86 8.41 4.65 -15.75
N GLY A 87 9.21 4.18 -16.71
CA GLY A 87 9.54 4.91 -17.94
C GLY A 87 8.33 5.10 -18.86
N ASP A 88 8.48 5.99 -19.85
CA ASP A 88 7.44 6.30 -20.82
C ASP A 88 6.80 5.04 -21.44
N ASN A 89 5.47 5.01 -21.54
CA ASN A 89 4.69 3.89 -22.07
C ASN A 89 4.89 2.54 -21.36
N ALA A 90 5.61 2.49 -20.23
CA ALA A 90 5.83 1.26 -19.49
C ALA A 90 4.60 0.92 -18.63
N SER A 91 4.48 -0.35 -18.25
CA SER A 91 3.42 -0.87 -17.39
C SER A 91 4.03 -1.70 -16.27
N LEU A 92 3.88 -1.23 -15.03
CA LEU A 92 4.34 -1.94 -13.84
C LEU A 92 3.15 -2.34 -12.98
N GLU A 93 3.09 -3.60 -12.60
CA GLU A 93 2.35 -4.05 -11.42
C GLU A 93 3.34 -4.24 -10.26
N LEU A 94 3.08 -3.59 -9.14
CA LEU A 94 3.92 -3.66 -7.94
C LEU A 94 3.09 -4.15 -6.77
N VAL A 95 3.39 -5.33 -6.26
CA VAL A 95 2.75 -5.85 -5.05
C VAL A 95 3.77 -5.81 -3.92
N SER A 96 3.42 -5.22 -2.78
CA SER A 96 4.29 -5.21 -1.61
C SER A 96 3.54 -5.73 -0.39
N VAL A 97 4.08 -6.76 0.24
CA VAL A 97 3.46 -7.46 1.38
C VAL A 97 4.37 -7.31 2.60
N GLN A 98 3.89 -6.59 3.61
CA GLN A 98 4.48 -6.51 4.95
C GLN A 98 3.84 -7.56 5.84
N ASN A 99 4.52 -8.71 5.96
CA ASN A 99 4.14 -9.83 6.83
C ASN A 99 5.25 -10.12 7.84
N TRP A 100 5.60 -9.09 8.62
CA TRP A 100 6.62 -9.16 9.66
C TRP A 100 6.12 -9.91 10.89
N SER A 101 7.05 -10.45 11.69
CA SER A 101 6.75 -10.93 13.04
C SER A 101 6.15 -9.80 13.90
N ASP A 102 5.25 -10.15 14.81
CA ASP A 102 4.46 -9.22 15.64
C ASP A 102 5.26 -8.18 16.44
N ASP A 103 6.54 -8.44 16.69
CA ASP A 103 7.44 -7.60 17.47
C ASP A 103 8.38 -6.74 16.61
N SER A 104 8.13 -6.72 15.30
CA SER A 104 8.89 -5.97 14.30
C SER A 104 8.38 -4.54 14.13
N VAL A 105 9.28 -3.65 13.71
CA VAL A 105 8.95 -2.27 13.39
C VAL A 105 9.43 -1.95 11.98
N HIS A 106 8.56 -1.36 11.16
CA HIS A 106 8.87 -0.95 9.79
C HIS A 106 8.50 0.52 9.58
N ALA A 107 9.46 1.33 9.15
CA ALA A 107 9.21 2.64 8.58
C ALA A 107 9.72 2.72 7.13
N GLY A 108 8.84 3.00 6.19
CA GLY A 108 9.15 2.98 4.76
C GLY A 108 8.76 4.26 4.03
N HIS A 109 9.58 4.69 3.08
CA HIS A 109 9.21 5.68 2.05
C HIS A 109 9.26 5.04 0.67
N PHE A 110 8.10 4.96 0.02
CA PHE A 110 7.88 4.32 -1.27
C PHE A 110 7.61 5.43 -2.28
N ALA A 111 8.66 5.89 -2.95
CA ALA A 111 8.60 6.93 -3.95
C ALA A 111 8.42 6.33 -5.34
N THR A 112 7.43 6.80 -6.10
CA THR A 112 7.21 6.39 -7.49
C THR A 112 7.17 7.60 -8.42
N ARG A 113 7.92 7.54 -9.52
CA ARG A 113 7.87 8.51 -10.61
C ARG A 113 7.32 7.84 -11.87
N ILE A 114 6.29 8.42 -12.47
CA ILE A 114 5.56 7.83 -13.61
C ILE A 114 5.79 8.68 -14.86
N GLY A 115 6.37 8.10 -15.89
CA GLY A 115 6.64 8.74 -17.18
C GLY A 115 5.39 8.97 -18.03
N ARG A 116 5.60 9.49 -19.24
CA ARG A 116 4.50 9.80 -20.18
C ARG A 116 3.76 8.52 -20.57
N ASP A 117 2.42 8.55 -20.53
CA ASP A 117 1.55 7.44 -20.90
C ASP A 117 1.86 6.10 -20.18
N ALA A 118 2.57 6.18 -19.05
CA ALA A 118 2.98 5.03 -18.27
C ALA A 118 1.91 4.63 -17.26
N ARG A 119 1.90 3.35 -16.88
CA ARG A 119 0.88 2.77 -15.99
C ARG A 119 1.53 2.11 -14.79
N LEU A 120 1.05 2.47 -13.60
CA LEU A 120 1.34 1.81 -12.34
C LEU A 120 0.06 1.19 -11.80
N ARG A 121 0.08 -0.11 -11.53
CA ARG A 121 -0.84 -0.74 -10.58
C ARG A 121 -0.04 -1.14 -9.36
N SER A 122 -0.41 -0.66 -8.18
CA SER A 122 0.28 -0.97 -6.94
C SER A 122 -0.69 -1.57 -5.94
N VAL A 123 -0.32 -2.66 -5.29
CA VAL A 123 -1.04 -3.20 -4.12
C VAL A 123 -0.11 -3.26 -2.93
N LEU A 124 -0.44 -2.55 -1.86
CA LEU A 124 0.28 -2.54 -0.60
C LEU A 124 -0.51 -3.31 0.46
N VAL A 125 0.08 -4.34 1.04
CA VAL A 125 -0.57 -5.22 2.01
C VAL A 125 0.21 -5.18 3.32
N THR A 126 -0.44 -4.82 4.43
CA THR A 126 0.18 -4.80 5.77
C THR A 126 -0.59 -5.70 6.73
N LEU A 127 0.03 -6.81 7.13
CA LEU A 127 -0.58 -7.87 7.93
C LEU A 127 0.19 -8.15 9.23
N GLY A 128 1.43 -7.68 9.36
CA GLY A 128 2.27 -7.98 10.51
C GLY A 128 3.16 -6.81 10.96
N GLY A 129 3.76 -6.98 12.13
CA GLY A 129 4.58 -5.98 12.82
C GLY A 129 3.84 -5.26 13.94
N GLU A 130 4.57 -4.87 14.98
CA GLU A 130 4.03 -4.07 16.10
C GLU A 130 3.65 -2.67 15.61
N ALA A 131 4.51 -2.09 14.77
CA ALA A 131 4.31 -0.78 14.19
C ALA A 131 4.83 -0.72 12.75
N VAL A 132 3.95 -0.35 11.83
CA VAL A 132 4.28 -0.18 10.41
C VAL A 132 3.84 1.20 9.97
N ARG A 133 4.78 2.01 9.48
CA ARG A 133 4.52 3.33 8.91
C ARG A 133 5.07 3.41 7.49
N LEU A 134 4.18 3.56 6.52
CA LEU A 134 4.53 3.61 5.11
C LEU A 134 4.05 4.92 4.50
N VAL A 135 4.99 5.68 3.95
CA VAL A 135 4.73 6.90 3.20
C VAL A 135 4.91 6.58 1.72
N GLN A 136 3.87 6.77 0.93
CA GLN A 136 3.88 6.61 -0.52
C GLN A 136 3.81 8.00 -1.16
N THR A 137 4.68 8.24 -2.13
CA THR A 137 4.66 9.48 -2.93
C THR A 137 4.62 9.14 -4.40
N VAL A 138 3.75 9.79 -5.16
CA VAL A 138 3.63 9.63 -6.61
C VAL A 138 3.84 10.97 -7.29
N ASP A 139 4.81 11.00 -8.19
CA ASP A 139 5.10 12.14 -9.06
C ASP A 139 4.91 11.72 -10.53
N TYR A 140 4.31 12.59 -11.34
CA TYR A 140 4.25 12.41 -12.80
C TYR A 140 5.40 13.17 -13.48
N ASP A 141 6.13 12.51 -14.36
CA ASP A 141 7.23 13.05 -15.16
C ASP A 141 6.83 13.29 -16.62
N GLY A 142 5.62 12.88 -17.00
CA GLY A 142 5.02 13.17 -18.30
C GLY A 142 3.50 13.14 -18.25
N PRO A 143 2.83 13.68 -19.29
CA PRO A 143 1.37 13.65 -19.38
C PRO A 143 0.84 12.23 -19.60
N GLY A 144 -0.44 12.02 -19.29
CA GLY A 144 -1.11 10.74 -19.57
C GLY A 144 -0.74 9.59 -18.62
N GLY A 145 0.06 9.85 -17.58
CA GLY A 145 0.41 8.85 -16.57
C GLY A 145 -0.81 8.38 -15.77
N ASP A 146 -0.84 7.10 -15.41
CA ASP A 146 -1.98 6.46 -14.74
C ASP A 146 -1.50 5.63 -13.54
N ALA A 147 -1.97 5.97 -12.34
CA ALA A 147 -1.67 5.27 -11.09
C ALA A 147 -2.95 4.68 -10.47
N ASP A 148 -3.03 3.36 -10.33
CA ASP A 148 -4.03 2.66 -9.53
C ASP A 148 -3.35 2.04 -8.31
N ILE A 149 -3.55 2.64 -7.14
CA ILE A 149 -2.89 2.26 -5.88
C ILE A 149 -3.95 1.71 -4.94
N ARG A 150 -3.75 0.49 -4.48
CA ARG A 150 -4.63 -0.19 -3.54
C ARG A 150 -3.87 -0.59 -2.29
N GLY A 151 -4.54 -0.50 -1.16
CA GLY A 151 -4.01 -0.81 0.15
C GLY A 151 -4.93 -1.73 0.91
N LEU A 152 -4.38 -2.79 1.49
CA LEU A 152 -5.05 -3.68 2.44
C LEU A 152 -4.25 -3.68 3.73
N PHE A 153 -4.92 -3.51 4.86
CA PHE A 153 -4.30 -3.78 6.15
C PHE A 153 -5.26 -4.45 7.13
N PHE A 154 -4.72 -5.33 7.97
CA PHE A 154 -5.45 -5.99 9.04
C PHE A 154 -4.68 -5.81 10.35
N ALA A 155 -5.20 -5.00 11.27
CA ALA A 155 -4.52 -4.70 12.53
C ALA A 155 -5.15 -5.43 13.72
N ASP A 156 -4.32 -6.15 14.45
CA ASP A 156 -4.65 -6.86 15.67
C ASP A 156 -4.30 -6.06 16.94
N ALA A 157 -4.67 -6.63 18.10
CA ALA A 157 -4.45 -6.05 19.41
C ALA A 157 -3.00 -5.54 19.60
N GLY A 158 -2.88 -4.25 19.90
CA GLY A 158 -1.62 -3.55 20.12
C GLY A 158 -0.85 -3.11 18.87
N GLN A 159 -1.24 -3.55 17.66
CA GLN A 159 -0.59 -3.15 16.41
C GLN A 159 -0.97 -1.72 16.00
N ARG A 160 -0.02 -1.02 15.37
CA ARG A 160 -0.18 0.35 14.90
C ARG A 160 0.25 0.49 13.45
N PHE A 161 -0.71 0.70 12.56
CA PHE A 161 -0.44 0.88 11.14
C PHE A 161 -0.72 2.31 10.69
N GLU A 162 0.23 2.90 9.98
CA GLU A 162 0.12 4.23 9.42
C GLU A 162 0.46 4.19 7.94
N HIS A 163 -0.50 4.56 7.09
CA HIS A 163 -0.31 4.66 5.65
C HIS A 163 -0.56 6.10 5.25
N ARG A 164 0.42 6.71 4.60
CA ARG A 164 0.30 8.05 4.03
C ARG A 164 0.49 7.96 2.53
N SER A 165 -0.43 8.53 1.76
CA SER A 165 -0.32 8.66 0.32
C SER A 165 -0.25 10.14 -0.02
N PHE A 166 0.72 10.53 -0.84
CA PHE A 166 0.77 11.85 -1.46
C PHE A 166 0.88 11.70 -2.97
N VAL A 167 -0.09 12.21 -3.71
CA VAL A 167 -0.09 12.22 -5.18
C VAL A 167 0.03 13.66 -5.68
N ASP A 168 1.15 13.97 -6.32
CA ASP A 168 1.41 15.28 -6.93
C ASP A 168 1.11 15.24 -8.42
N HIS A 169 -0.09 15.68 -8.79
CA HIS A 169 -0.47 15.91 -10.18
C HIS A 169 0.20 17.18 -10.69
N SER A 170 1.42 16.99 -11.22
CA SER A 170 2.25 18.06 -11.77
C SER A 170 2.26 18.12 -13.31
N GLN A 171 1.61 17.17 -13.97
CA GLN A 171 1.52 17.03 -15.43
C GLN A 171 0.06 16.94 -15.89
N PRO A 172 -0.27 17.38 -17.12
CA PRO A 172 -1.64 17.36 -17.60
C PRO A 172 -2.10 15.94 -17.99
N HIS A 173 -3.41 15.73 -17.96
CA HIS A 173 -4.09 14.49 -18.37
C HIS A 173 -3.63 13.23 -17.62
N CYS A 174 -3.15 13.37 -16.38
CA CYS A 174 -2.80 12.24 -15.52
C CYS A 174 -4.02 11.74 -14.73
N ARG A 175 -3.97 10.46 -14.33
CA ARG A 175 -5.00 9.83 -13.52
C ARG A 175 -4.43 9.16 -12.28
N SER A 176 -5.08 9.34 -11.14
CA SER A 176 -4.84 8.49 -9.95
C SER A 176 -6.14 7.93 -9.36
N ASN A 177 -6.07 6.68 -8.91
CA ASN A 177 -7.10 6.05 -8.10
C ASN A 177 -6.42 5.43 -6.88
N VAL A 178 -6.76 5.91 -5.67
CA VAL A 178 -6.16 5.44 -4.42
C VAL A 178 -7.25 4.81 -3.55
N VAL A 179 -7.14 3.52 -3.27
CA VAL A 179 -8.14 2.75 -2.49
C VAL A 179 -7.44 2.09 -1.32
N PHE A 180 -7.74 2.50 -0.09
CA PHE A 180 -7.24 1.83 1.11
C PHE A 180 -8.38 1.21 1.90
N LYS A 181 -8.21 -0.06 2.28
CA LYS A 181 -9.14 -0.78 3.13
C LYS A 181 -8.44 -1.36 4.35
N GLY A 182 -9.05 -1.15 5.51
CA GLY A 182 -8.58 -1.63 6.79
C GLY A 182 -9.61 -2.46 7.51
N ALA A 183 -9.21 -3.58 8.12
CA ALA A 183 -9.97 -4.25 9.16
C ALA A 183 -9.16 -4.22 10.45
N LEU A 184 -9.82 -4.02 11.59
CA LEU A 184 -9.14 -3.93 12.88
C LEU A 184 -9.92 -4.69 13.96
N GLN A 185 -9.20 -5.38 14.84
CA GLN A 185 -9.77 -6.06 16.01
C GLN A 185 -8.87 -5.98 17.23
N GLY A 186 -9.47 -6.11 18.42
CA GLY A 186 -8.76 -6.18 19.68
C GLY A 186 -8.33 -4.85 20.28
N GLU A 187 -7.94 -4.92 21.56
CA GLU A 187 -7.59 -3.76 22.36
C GLU A 187 -6.36 -3.03 21.81
N ARG A 188 -6.47 -1.71 21.71
CA ARG A 188 -5.39 -0.80 21.28
C ARG A 188 -4.87 -1.04 19.86
N ALA A 189 -5.58 -1.81 19.01
CA ALA A 189 -5.32 -1.84 17.58
C ALA A 189 -5.60 -0.46 16.97
N ARG A 190 -4.67 0.08 16.19
CA ARG A 190 -4.82 1.43 15.64
C ARG A 190 -4.37 1.53 14.20
N SER A 191 -5.19 2.18 13.37
CA SER A 191 -4.80 2.61 12.04
C SER A 191 -4.88 4.12 11.87
N VAL A 192 -3.97 4.66 11.07
CA VAL A 192 -4.02 6.04 10.58
C VAL A 192 -3.83 5.99 9.07
N TRP A 193 -4.79 6.51 8.33
CA TRP A 193 -4.62 6.75 6.91
C TRP A 193 -4.65 8.25 6.62
N VAL A 194 -3.67 8.74 5.86
CA VAL A 194 -3.62 10.10 5.36
C VAL A 194 -3.55 10.03 3.83
N GLY A 195 -4.51 10.63 3.15
CA GLY A 195 -4.48 10.80 1.70
C GLY A 195 -4.32 12.27 1.40
N ASP A 196 -3.29 12.62 0.62
CA ASP A 196 -3.00 13.98 0.22
C ASP A 196 -2.90 14.01 -1.31
N VAL A 197 -3.69 14.87 -1.95
CA VAL A 197 -3.59 15.10 -3.40
C VAL A 197 -3.36 16.57 -3.66
N LEU A 198 -2.34 16.87 -4.45
CA LEU A 198 -2.09 18.20 -4.99
C LEU A 198 -2.29 18.18 -6.51
N ILE A 199 -3.27 18.94 -6.99
CA ILE A 199 -3.44 19.21 -8.42
C ILE A 199 -2.84 20.58 -8.72
N ARG A 200 -1.70 20.60 -9.40
CA ARG A 200 -0.98 21.84 -9.73
C ARG A 200 -1.72 22.65 -10.79
N ALA A 201 -1.42 23.95 -10.85
CA ALA A 201 -2.10 24.89 -11.75
C ALA A 201 -2.00 24.50 -13.25
N ASN A 202 -0.92 23.83 -13.64
CA ASN A 202 -0.69 23.36 -15.01
C ASN A 202 -1.24 21.96 -15.32
N ALA A 203 -1.75 21.23 -14.31
CA ALA A 203 -2.18 19.84 -14.44
C ALA A 203 -3.64 19.73 -14.92
N VAL A 204 -3.91 20.34 -16.09
CA VAL A 204 -5.24 20.35 -16.69
C VAL A 204 -5.70 18.94 -17.08
N GLY A 205 -7.01 18.69 -17.03
CA GLY A 205 -7.59 17.40 -17.38
C GLY A 205 -7.24 16.26 -16.41
N THR A 206 -6.76 16.58 -15.20
CA THR A 206 -6.51 15.59 -14.14
C THR A 206 -7.78 14.85 -13.76
N GLN A 207 -7.67 13.53 -13.57
CA GLN A 207 -8.72 12.70 -12.97
C GLN A 207 -8.19 12.00 -11.72
N THR A 208 -8.76 12.27 -10.55
CA THR A 208 -8.31 11.64 -9.31
C THR A 208 -9.46 11.24 -8.40
N TYR A 209 -9.31 10.09 -7.74
CA TYR A 209 -10.21 9.66 -6.68
C TYR A 209 -9.44 8.97 -5.55
N GLU A 210 -9.74 9.34 -4.31
CA GLU A 210 -9.21 8.66 -3.13
C GLU A 210 -10.34 8.09 -2.27
N ILE A 211 -10.19 6.87 -1.78
CA ILE A 211 -11.11 6.28 -0.83
C ILE A 211 -10.38 5.51 0.25
N ASN A 212 -10.79 5.76 1.50
CA ASN A 212 -10.39 4.95 2.64
C ASN A 212 -11.63 4.35 3.33
N ARG A 213 -11.66 3.03 3.50
CA ARG A 213 -12.72 2.33 4.24
C ARG A 213 -12.11 1.53 5.38
N ASN A 214 -12.66 1.66 6.57
CA ASN A 214 -12.23 0.91 7.74
C ASN A 214 -13.41 0.13 8.33
N LEU A 215 -13.14 -1.11 8.74
CA LEU A 215 -14.08 -2.00 9.40
C LEU A 215 -13.55 -2.34 10.79
N LEU A 216 -14.24 -1.84 11.83
CA LEU A 216 -13.93 -2.16 13.23
C LEU A 216 -14.70 -3.44 13.61
N LEU A 217 -13.97 -4.51 13.90
CA LEU A 217 -14.51 -5.85 14.12
C LEU A 217 -15.07 -6.07 15.54
N ASP A 218 -14.65 -5.23 16.48
CA ASP A 218 -15.11 -5.12 17.86
C ASP A 218 -14.92 -3.67 18.39
N ASP A 219 -15.11 -3.44 19.69
CA ASP A 219 -15.10 -2.11 20.32
C ASP A 219 -13.70 -1.55 20.66
N GLY A 220 -12.65 -2.38 20.66
CA GLY A 220 -11.31 -1.97 21.10
C GLY A 220 -10.50 -1.09 20.10
N PRO A 221 -10.58 -1.33 18.78
CA PRO A 221 -9.78 -0.63 17.79
C PRO A 221 -10.20 0.81 17.52
N ARG A 222 -9.26 1.55 16.93
CA ARG A 222 -9.50 2.89 16.39
C ARG A 222 -8.89 3.07 15.01
N ALA A 223 -9.68 3.56 14.06
CA ALA A 223 -9.21 3.98 12.75
C ALA A 223 -9.37 5.50 12.58
N ASP A 224 -8.27 6.19 12.32
CA ASP A 224 -8.24 7.61 11.98
C ASP A 224 -7.99 7.74 10.47
N SER A 225 -8.80 8.54 9.77
CA SER A 225 -8.73 8.70 8.32
C SER A 225 -8.82 10.18 7.94
N VAL A 226 -7.81 10.67 7.23
CA VAL A 226 -7.59 12.10 6.97
C VAL A 226 -7.33 12.32 5.47
N PRO A 227 -8.38 12.48 4.65
CA PRO A 227 -8.23 12.86 3.25
C PRO A 227 -8.09 14.38 3.08
N ASN A 228 -7.14 14.83 2.27
CA ASN A 228 -6.91 16.21 1.89
C ASN A 228 -6.78 16.32 0.38
N LEU A 229 -7.39 17.36 -0.19
CA LEU A 229 -7.40 17.60 -1.62
C LEU A 229 -7.16 19.09 -1.88
N GLU A 230 -6.05 19.41 -2.52
CA GLU A 230 -5.69 20.77 -2.94
C GLU A 230 -5.74 20.87 -4.46
N ILE A 231 -6.57 21.78 -4.97
CA ILE A 231 -6.80 21.96 -6.40
C ILE A 231 -6.46 23.39 -6.79
N LEU A 232 -5.39 23.55 -7.58
CA LEU A 232 -4.88 24.85 -8.02
C LEU A 232 -5.32 25.25 -9.44
N THR A 233 -6.16 24.44 -10.09
CA THR A 233 -6.71 24.70 -11.43
C THR A 233 -8.21 24.41 -11.49
N GLY A 234 -8.94 25.18 -12.30
CA GLY A 234 -10.36 24.93 -12.55
C GLY A 234 -10.64 23.88 -13.64
N ASP A 235 -9.61 23.42 -14.35
CA ASP A 235 -9.72 22.51 -15.48
C ASP A 235 -9.31 21.09 -15.08
N VAL A 236 -10.20 20.39 -14.37
CA VAL A 236 -10.02 18.99 -13.98
C VAL A 236 -11.15 18.14 -14.57
N ALA A 237 -10.85 16.92 -14.99
CA ALA A 237 -11.85 15.98 -15.48
C ALA A 237 -12.70 15.42 -14.32
N GLY A 238 -12.10 15.25 -13.15
CA GLY A 238 -12.82 14.89 -11.92
C GLY A 238 -11.85 14.76 -10.75
N ALA A 239 -12.26 15.21 -9.58
CA ALA A 239 -11.50 15.05 -8.35
C ALA A 239 -12.47 14.74 -7.21
N GLY A 240 -12.15 13.77 -6.37
CA GLY A 240 -12.98 13.45 -5.23
C GLY A 240 -12.27 12.60 -4.20
N HIS A 241 -12.79 12.61 -2.99
CA HIS A 241 -12.39 11.67 -1.95
C HIS A 241 -13.59 11.11 -1.21
N ALA A 242 -13.41 9.98 -0.55
CA ALA A 242 -14.37 9.43 0.38
C ALA A 242 -13.65 8.75 1.55
N SER A 243 -14.21 8.90 2.74
CA SER A 243 -13.74 8.18 3.92
C SER A 243 -14.93 7.62 4.67
N ALA A 244 -14.85 6.35 5.08
CA ALA A 244 -15.87 5.70 5.87
C ALA A 244 -15.22 4.76 6.89
N THR A 245 -15.61 4.90 8.15
CA THR A 245 -15.29 3.94 9.21
C THR A 245 -16.59 3.36 9.72
N GLY A 246 -16.77 2.06 9.52
CA GLY A 246 -17.96 1.32 9.94
C GLY A 246 -17.61 0.30 11.00
N ARG A 247 -18.60 -0.03 11.83
CA ARG A 247 -18.55 -1.22 12.68
C ARG A 247 -18.93 -2.45 11.88
N PHE A 248 -18.51 -3.60 12.38
CA PHE A 248 -18.96 -4.88 11.87
C PHE A 248 -20.49 -5.00 11.95
N ASP A 249 -21.11 -5.35 10.83
CA ASP A 249 -22.56 -5.36 10.71
C ASP A 249 -23.13 -6.72 11.14
N GLU A 250 -23.74 -6.76 12.33
CA GLU A 250 -24.38 -7.96 12.87
C GLU A 250 -25.55 -8.46 12.00
N GLU A 251 -26.20 -7.59 11.23
CA GLU A 251 -27.30 -8.00 10.34
C GLU A 251 -26.78 -8.87 9.18
N GLN A 252 -25.59 -8.55 8.64
CA GLN A 252 -24.94 -9.37 7.61
C GLN A 252 -24.58 -10.76 8.16
N VAL A 253 -24.07 -10.82 9.39
CA VAL A 253 -23.78 -12.09 10.07
C VAL A 253 -25.05 -12.89 10.32
N PHE A 254 -26.09 -12.23 10.86
CA PHE A 254 -27.38 -12.86 11.12
C PHE A 254 -27.98 -13.44 9.83
N TYR A 255 -27.93 -12.68 8.73
CA TYR A 255 -28.41 -13.15 7.42
C TYR A 255 -27.68 -14.41 6.97
N LEU A 256 -26.33 -14.43 7.00
CA LEU A 256 -25.54 -15.62 6.62
C LEU A 256 -25.82 -16.81 7.54
N ARG A 257 -25.95 -16.58 8.85
CA ARG A 257 -26.31 -17.61 9.83
C ARG A 257 -27.69 -18.20 9.59
N SER A 258 -28.66 -17.39 9.16
CA SER A 258 -30.00 -17.86 8.79
C SER A 258 -29.98 -18.86 7.62
N ARG A 259 -28.88 -18.88 6.85
CA ARG A 259 -28.63 -19.83 5.76
C ARG A 259 -27.81 -21.05 6.19
N GLY A 260 -27.60 -21.25 7.49
CA GLY A 260 -26.90 -22.41 8.05
C GLY A 260 -25.37 -22.28 8.10
N ILE A 261 -24.83 -21.09 7.82
CA ILE A 261 -23.39 -20.80 7.93
C ILE A 261 -23.04 -20.57 9.40
N SER A 262 -21.93 -21.11 9.89
CA SER A 262 -21.48 -20.86 11.26
C SER A 262 -21.16 -19.37 11.45
N GLU A 263 -21.21 -18.89 12.69
CA GLU A 263 -20.89 -17.48 12.97
C GLU A 263 -19.46 -17.11 12.54
N GLU A 264 -18.50 -17.98 12.81
CA GLU A 264 -17.10 -17.82 12.42
C GLU A 264 -16.94 -17.70 10.89
N GLU A 265 -17.55 -18.60 10.14
CA GLU A 265 -17.48 -18.58 8.67
C GLU A 265 -18.25 -17.38 8.09
N ALA A 266 -19.37 -16.98 8.71
CA ALA A 266 -20.10 -15.78 8.31
C ALA A 266 -19.25 -14.52 8.49
N ARG A 267 -18.54 -14.39 9.62
CA ARG A 267 -17.62 -13.26 9.85
C ARG A 267 -16.51 -13.22 8.81
N ARG A 268 -15.92 -14.38 8.52
CA ARG A 268 -14.89 -14.53 7.48
C ARG A 268 -15.37 -14.08 6.12
N LEU A 269 -16.55 -14.53 5.68
CA LEU A 269 -17.12 -14.14 4.38
C LEU A 269 -17.36 -12.63 4.27
N VAL A 270 -17.82 -11.98 5.34
CA VAL A 270 -18.02 -10.52 5.36
C VAL A 270 -16.69 -9.78 5.19
N VAL A 271 -15.65 -10.18 5.93
CA VAL A 271 -14.33 -9.53 5.85
C VAL A 271 -13.64 -9.78 4.50
N LEU A 272 -13.70 -11.01 3.99
CA LEU A 272 -13.18 -11.32 2.65
C LEU A 272 -13.94 -10.56 1.56
N GLY A 273 -15.27 -10.46 1.67
CA GLY A 273 -16.10 -9.64 0.78
C GLY A 273 -15.75 -8.15 0.86
N PHE A 274 -15.42 -7.65 2.05
CA PHE A 274 -14.97 -6.27 2.25
C PHE A 274 -13.66 -5.99 1.51
N PHE A 275 -12.71 -6.93 1.49
CA PHE A 275 -11.41 -6.81 0.82
C PHE A 275 -11.37 -7.25 -0.65
N ALA A 276 -12.46 -7.81 -1.18
CA ALA A 276 -12.47 -8.48 -2.48
C ALA A 276 -11.95 -7.60 -3.63
N ASP A 277 -12.31 -6.32 -3.70
CA ASP A 277 -11.86 -5.39 -4.74
C ASP A 277 -10.35 -5.04 -4.68
N VAL A 278 -9.77 -5.03 -3.47
CA VAL A 278 -8.32 -4.86 -3.29
C VAL A 278 -7.58 -6.14 -3.67
N LEU A 279 -8.09 -7.30 -3.21
CA LEU A 279 -7.54 -8.62 -3.56
C LEU A 279 -7.61 -8.89 -5.07
N ASP A 280 -8.68 -8.44 -5.71
CA ASP A 280 -8.86 -8.53 -7.16
C ASP A 280 -7.85 -7.70 -7.95
N GLY A 281 -7.22 -6.72 -7.31
CA GLY A 281 -6.11 -5.95 -7.89
C GLY A 281 -4.75 -6.64 -7.87
N ILE A 282 -4.63 -7.80 -7.20
CA ILE A 282 -3.41 -8.60 -7.19
C ILE A 282 -3.51 -9.62 -8.33
N ASP A 283 -2.90 -9.36 -9.48
CA ASP A 283 -2.99 -10.24 -10.65
C ASP A 283 -2.14 -11.50 -10.48
N VAL A 284 -1.24 -11.54 -9.48
CA VAL A 284 -0.43 -12.72 -9.13
C VAL A 284 -1.22 -13.70 -8.24
N PRO A 285 -1.70 -14.85 -8.75
CA PRO A 285 -2.63 -15.71 -8.01
C PRO A 285 -2.04 -16.31 -6.74
N MET A 286 -0.73 -16.63 -6.77
CA MET A 286 -0.02 -17.15 -5.60
C MET A 286 -0.03 -16.14 -4.45
N ILE A 287 0.25 -14.87 -4.74
CA ILE A 287 0.30 -13.80 -3.74
C ILE A 287 -1.10 -13.46 -3.25
N ARG A 288 -2.09 -13.41 -4.15
CA ARG A 288 -3.50 -13.24 -3.76
C ARG A 288 -3.94 -14.31 -2.76
N ALA A 289 -3.63 -15.57 -3.04
CA ALA A 289 -3.96 -16.68 -2.15
C ALA A 289 -3.19 -16.64 -0.82
N GLU A 290 -1.93 -16.17 -0.83
CA GLU A 290 -1.14 -15.94 0.38
C GLU A 290 -1.77 -14.87 1.28
N VAL A 291 -2.12 -13.71 0.70
CA VAL A 291 -2.77 -12.61 1.42
C VAL A 291 -4.13 -13.04 1.97
N MET A 292 -4.94 -13.75 1.19
CA MET A 292 -6.22 -14.29 1.66
C MET A 292 -6.05 -15.20 2.87
N ARG A 293 -5.12 -16.17 2.81
CA ARG A 293 -4.86 -17.07 3.95
C ARG A 293 -4.37 -16.33 5.18
N ALA A 294 -3.55 -15.29 5.00
CA ALA A 294 -3.08 -14.49 6.12
C ALA A 294 -4.22 -13.70 6.77
N VAL A 295 -5.07 -13.03 5.99
CA VAL A 295 -6.28 -12.35 6.50
C VAL A 295 -7.19 -13.32 7.26
N GLU A 296 -7.35 -14.54 6.76
CA GLU A 296 -8.12 -15.59 7.44
C GLU A 296 -7.49 -16.03 8.76
N ALA A 297 -6.16 -16.09 8.83
CA ALA A 297 -5.44 -16.42 10.04
C ALA A 297 -5.63 -15.33 11.12
N GLU A 298 -5.55 -14.04 10.74
CA GLU A 298 -5.80 -12.92 11.67
C GLU A 298 -7.23 -12.99 12.26
N LEU A 299 -8.23 -13.32 11.44
CA LEU A 299 -9.63 -13.45 11.89
C LEU A 299 -9.85 -14.56 12.92
N GLY A 300 -9.05 -15.62 12.86
CA GLY A 300 -9.08 -16.73 13.82
C GLY A 300 -8.35 -16.43 15.13
N TYR A 301 -7.54 -15.37 15.18
CA TYR A 301 -6.66 -15.07 16.30
C TYR A 301 -7.28 -14.02 17.22
N ARG A 302 -7.75 -14.43 18.41
CA ARG A 302 -8.11 -13.51 19.49
C ARG A 302 -7.00 -13.50 20.53
N ARG A 303 -6.23 -12.42 20.62
CA ARG A 303 -5.32 -12.20 21.77
C ARG A 303 -6.14 -11.86 23.01
N GLU A 304 -6.26 -12.81 23.93
CA GLU A 304 -6.59 -12.50 25.32
C GLU A 304 -5.41 -11.75 25.94
N VAL A 305 -5.59 -10.46 26.24
CA VAL A 305 -4.60 -9.69 26.99
C VAL A 305 -4.71 -10.09 28.46
N GLN A 306 -3.67 -10.72 29.01
CA GLN A 306 -3.49 -10.86 30.46
C GLN A 306 -3.16 -9.52 31.11
#